data_AF-A0A2J6PR23-F1
#
_entry.id   AF-A0A2J6PR23-F1
#
_cell.length_a   1.000
_cell.length_b   1.000
_cell.length_c   1.000
_cell.angle_alpha   90.00
_cell.angle_beta   90.00
_cell.angle_gamma   90.00
#
_symmetry.space_group_name_H-M   'P 1'
#
loop_
_entity.id
_entity.type
_entity.pdbx_description
1 polymer ?
#
loop_
_entity_poly.entity_id
_entity_poly.type
_entity_poly.pdbx_seq_one_letter_code
_entity_poly.pdbx_strand_id
1 'polypeptide(L)'
;MDQKAGLEKGKEVVAIGKEGEEIEKDEKTMEQKRLERLDVMDVMLRLLDENDREMGAAAKGLFRAAEFLAGRFAAKEAAIKAHHNRKLTYHSIAIHRPPGTDSSEGSQPPVAIILPESGKWEEGQEARISISHDGDYATAVCLAFDPRPKQKDKLKKPGS
;
A
#
# COMPACT_ATOMS: atom_id res chain seq x y z
N MET A 1 -97.68 -46.65 -5.27
CA MET A 1 -97.72 -46.23 -6.68
C MET A 1 -96.44 -45.45 -6.98
N ASP A 2 -95.53 -45.82 -7.87
CA ASP A 2 -95.18 -47.16 -8.42
C ASP A 2 -93.70 -47.19 -8.83
N GLN A 3 -93.21 -48.41 -9.05
CA GLN A 3 -91.82 -48.86 -9.09
C GLN A 3 -90.96 -48.49 -10.32
N LYS A 4 -89.63 -48.57 -10.11
CA LYS A 4 -88.56 -49.12 -10.98
C LYS A 4 -88.01 -48.34 -12.20
N ALA A 5 -86.72 -48.01 -12.06
CA ALA A 5 -85.56 -48.46 -12.86
C ALA A 5 -85.52 -48.30 -14.39
N GLY A 6 -84.42 -47.72 -14.89
CA GLY A 6 -84.04 -47.72 -16.31
C GLY A 6 -82.57 -47.27 -16.52
N LEU A 7 -81.83 -48.03 -17.31
CA LEU A 7 -80.40 -47.84 -17.65
C LEU A 7 -80.27 -47.12 -19.02
N GLU A 8 -79.20 -46.36 -19.29
CA GLU A 8 -78.33 -46.47 -20.49
C GLU A 8 -77.42 -45.23 -20.81
N LYS A 9 -76.17 -45.53 -21.22
CA LYS A 9 -75.28 -44.89 -22.25
C LYS A 9 -75.10 -43.34 -22.26
N GLY A 10 -73.92 -42.74 -22.51
CA GLY A 10 -72.59 -43.24 -22.85
C GLY A 10 -72.11 -42.83 -24.26
N LYS A 11 -71.37 -41.70 -24.40
CA LYS A 11 -70.27 -41.43 -25.38
C LYS A 11 -69.74 -39.97 -25.36
N GLU A 12 -68.42 -39.82 -25.24
CA GLU A 12 -67.45 -39.05 -26.08
C GLU A 12 -67.94 -38.07 -27.17
N VAL A 13 -67.26 -36.98 -27.58
CA VAL A 13 -65.93 -36.34 -27.32
C VAL A 13 -66.11 -34.78 -27.45
N VAL A 14 -65.18 -33.86 -27.12
CA VAL A 14 -64.10 -33.28 -27.98
C VAL A 14 -63.33 -32.18 -27.17
N ALA A 15 -62.04 -31.98 -27.50
CA ALA A 15 -61.03 -30.95 -27.14
C ALA A 15 -61.50 -29.50 -26.74
N ILE A 16 -60.68 -28.59 -26.16
CA ILE A 16 -59.40 -28.02 -26.67
C ILE A 16 -58.57 -27.32 -25.55
N GLY A 17 -57.24 -27.56 -25.52
CA GLY A 17 -56.20 -26.64 -24.98
C GLY A 17 -56.18 -26.39 -23.46
N LYS A 18 -55.17 -25.83 -22.80
CA LYS A 18 -53.75 -25.46 -23.07
C LYS A 18 -53.10 -25.38 -21.66
N GLU A 19 -51.83 -25.68 -21.38
CA GLU A 19 -50.70 -26.25 -22.13
C GLU A 19 -49.70 -26.86 -21.11
N GLY A 20 -48.64 -27.56 -21.54
CA GLY A 20 -47.61 -28.11 -20.65
C GLY A 20 -46.27 -27.38 -20.78
N GLU A 21 -45.65 -26.99 -19.66
CA GLU A 21 -44.24 -26.59 -19.64
C GLU A 21 -43.34 -27.82 -19.84
N GLU A 22 -42.87 -28.03 -21.07
CA GLU A 22 -41.74 -28.92 -21.31
C GLU A 22 -40.47 -28.26 -20.77
N ILE A 23 -39.95 -28.80 -19.67
CA ILE A 23 -38.62 -28.45 -19.17
C ILE A 23 -37.60 -29.10 -20.12
N GLU A 24 -37.20 -28.34 -21.14
CA GLU A 24 -36.17 -28.72 -22.10
C GLU A 24 -34.83 -28.92 -21.35
N LYS A 25 -34.43 -30.18 -21.17
CA LYS A 25 -33.15 -30.53 -20.56
C LYS A 25 -32.07 -30.50 -21.63
N ASP A 26 -31.25 -29.45 -21.62
CA ASP A 26 -30.02 -29.34 -22.43
C ASP A 26 -29.04 -30.49 -22.14
N GLU A 27 -29.20 -31.61 -22.85
CA GLU A 27 -28.20 -32.69 -22.90
C GLU A 27 -27.00 -32.27 -23.78
N LYS A 28 -26.23 -31.29 -23.31
CA LYS A 28 -24.99 -30.87 -23.97
C LYS A 28 -24.10 -32.08 -24.26
N THR A 29 -23.60 -32.17 -25.48
CA THR A 29 -22.73 -33.28 -25.92
C THR A 29 -21.44 -33.34 -25.10
N MET A 30 -20.77 -34.50 -25.11
CA MET A 30 -19.48 -34.67 -24.42
C MET A 30 -18.40 -33.71 -24.96
N GLU A 31 -18.47 -33.37 -26.25
CA GLU A 31 -17.61 -32.36 -26.89
C GLU A 31 -17.84 -30.96 -26.29
N GLN A 32 -19.10 -30.53 -26.22
CA GLN A 32 -19.48 -29.23 -25.61
C GLN A 32 -19.12 -29.17 -24.12
N LYS A 33 -19.43 -30.23 -23.34
CA LYS A 33 -19.05 -30.34 -21.92
C LYS A 33 -17.55 -30.40 -21.68
N ARG A 34 -16.74 -30.73 -22.70
CA ARG A 34 -15.28 -30.67 -22.68
C ARG A 34 -14.79 -29.27 -23.05
N LEU A 35 -15.38 -28.65 -24.07
CA LEU A 35 -15.04 -27.30 -24.52
C LEU A 35 -15.39 -26.25 -23.45
N GLU A 36 -16.56 -26.33 -22.83
CA GLU A 36 -16.95 -25.49 -21.69
C GLU A 36 -16.03 -25.69 -20.49
N ARG A 37 -15.55 -26.92 -20.24
CA ARG A 37 -14.55 -27.17 -19.20
C ARG A 37 -13.17 -26.59 -19.52
N LEU A 38 -12.79 -26.54 -20.79
CA LEU A 38 -11.55 -25.88 -21.23
C LEU A 38 -11.68 -24.36 -21.10
N ASP A 39 -12.80 -23.77 -21.50
CA ASP A 39 -13.09 -22.33 -21.36
C ASP A 39 -13.14 -21.90 -19.88
N VAL A 40 -13.83 -22.66 -19.02
CA VAL A 40 -13.84 -22.41 -17.56
C VAL A 40 -12.44 -22.55 -16.95
N MET A 41 -11.62 -23.49 -17.44
CA MET A 41 -10.22 -23.63 -17.00
C MET A 41 -9.37 -22.42 -17.44
N ASP A 42 -9.51 -21.97 -18.69
CA ASP A 42 -8.79 -20.81 -19.22
C ASP A 42 -9.20 -19.51 -18.51
N VAL A 43 -10.49 -19.33 -18.20
CA VAL A 43 -10.99 -18.22 -17.37
C VAL A 43 -10.41 -18.30 -15.96
N MET A 44 -10.39 -19.48 -15.33
CA MET A 44 -9.80 -19.66 -14.00
C MET A 44 -8.29 -19.35 -13.99
N LEU A 45 -7.56 -19.78 -15.02
CA LEU A 45 -6.12 -19.50 -15.16
C LEU A 45 -5.84 -18.00 -15.34
N ARG A 46 -6.67 -17.28 -16.12
CA ARG A 46 -6.56 -15.81 -16.25
C ARG A 46 -6.80 -15.09 -14.94
N LEU A 47 -7.85 -15.48 -14.20
CA LEU A 47 -8.16 -14.89 -12.89
C LEU A 47 -7.05 -15.12 -11.86
N LEU A 48 -6.39 -16.28 -11.90
CA LEU A 48 -5.23 -16.57 -11.04
C LEU A 48 -4.02 -15.70 -11.39
N ASP A 49 -3.69 -15.57 -12.68
CA ASP A 49 -2.59 -14.71 -13.16
C ASP A 49 -2.86 -13.22 -12.88
N GLU A 50 -4.10 -12.75 -13.04
CA GLU A 50 -4.52 -11.40 -12.65
C GLU A 50 -4.34 -11.17 -11.14
N ASN A 51 -4.82 -12.07 -10.30
CA ASN A 51 -4.64 -12.00 -8.84
C ASN A 51 -3.16 -12.02 -8.43
N ASP A 52 -2.34 -12.89 -9.02
CA ASP A 52 -0.90 -12.97 -8.74
C ASP A 52 -0.16 -11.69 -9.16
N ARG A 53 -0.57 -11.05 -10.26
CA ARG A 53 -0.05 -9.74 -10.69
C ARG A 53 -0.45 -8.63 -9.73
N GLU A 54 -1.70 -8.58 -9.28
CA GLU A 54 -2.18 -7.60 -8.30
C GLU A 54 -1.46 -7.75 -6.96
N MET A 55 -1.37 -8.98 -6.43
CA MET A 55 -0.61 -9.31 -5.24
C MET A 55 0.87 -8.93 -5.38
N GLY A 56 1.48 -9.23 -6.53
CA GLY A 56 2.86 -8.85 -6.85
C GLY A 56 3.07 -7.34 -6.94
N ALA A 57 2.09 -6.56 -7.41
CA ALA A 57 2.12 -5.11 -7.43
C ALA A 57 1.97 -4.51 -6.02
N ALA A 58 1.03 -5.03 -5.22
CA ALA A 58 0.82 -4.64 -3.83
C ALA A 58 2.06 -4.90 -2.97
N ALA A 59 2.67 -6.09 -3.10
CA ALA A 59 3.90 -6.45 -2.39
C ALA A 59 5.07 -5.50 -2.74
N LYS A 60 5.25 -5.13 -4.02
CA LYS A 60 6.26 -4.13 -4.44
C LYS A 60 5.99 -2.75 -3.86
N GLY A 61 4.72 -2.35 -3.77
CA GLY A 61 4.32 -1.08 -3.14
C GLY A 61 4.63 -1.06 -1.64
N LEU A 62 4.30 -2.13 -0.93
CA LEU A 62 4.61 -2.31 0.50
C LEU A 62 6.12 -2.32 0.76
N PHE A 63 6.91 -3.03 -0.05
CA PHE A 63 8.36 -3.09 0.10
C PHE A 63 9.00 -1.70 -0.06
N ARG A 64 8.61 -0.94 -1.09
CA ARG A 64 9.08 0.45 -1.28
C ARG A 64 8.70 1.38 -0.13
N ALA A 65 7.52 1.20 0.46
CA ALA A 65 7.10 1.95 1.64
C ALA A 65 7.94 1.57 2.88
N ALA A 66 8.24 0.28 3.05
CA ALA A 66 9.09 -0.22 4.12
C ALA A 66 10.54 0.29 3.99
N GLU A 67 11.17 0.17 2.81
CA GLU A 67 12.48 0.76 2.48
C GLU A 67 12.51 2.26 2.78
N PHE A 68 11.45 2.98 2.37
CA PHE A 68 11.32 4.42 2.61
C PHE A 68 11.36 4.75 4.10
N LEU A 69 10.56 4.04 4.91
CA LEU A 69 10.46 4.26 6.34
C LEU A 69 11.72 3.81 7.08
N ALA A 70 12.28 2.64 6.75
CA ALA A 70 13.49 2.09 7.34
C ALA A 70 14.69 3.03 7.15
N GLY A 71 14.90 3.57 5.95
CA GLY A 71 15.96 4.55 5.69
C GLY A 71 15.77 5.86 6.48
N ARG A 72 14.53 6.30 6.72
CA ARG A 72 14.22 7.52 7.49
C ARG A 72 14.37 7.29 8.99
N PHE A 73 14.01 6.10 9.47
CA PHE A 73 14.26 5.66 10.83
C PHE A 73 15.76 5.61 11.12
N ALA A 74 16.54 4.90 10.30
CA ALA A 74 18.00 4.82 10.39
C ALA A 74 18.65 6.21 10.36
N ALA A 75 18.17 7.10 9.50
CA ALA A 75 18.64 8.48 9.40
C ALA A 75 18.39 9.31 10.67
N LYS A 76 17.17 9.26 11.23
CA LYS A 76 16.85 9.93 12.49
C LYS A 76 17.68 9.36 13.66
N GLU A 77 17.83 8.04 13.71
CA GLU A 77 18.68 7.36 14.69
C GLU A 77 20.15 7.78 14.62
N ALA A 78 20.73 7.85 13.42
CA ALA A 78 22.09 8.33 13.20
C ALA A 78 22.25 9.80 13.65
N ALA A 79 21.25 10.64 13.36
CA ALA A 79 21.24 12.04 13.78
C ALA A 79 21.11 12.20 15.31
N ILE A 80 20.27 11.42 16.00
CA ILE A 80 20.19 11.42 17.48
C ILE A 80 21.55 11.03 18.08
N LYS A 81 22.16 9.94 17.58
CA LYS A 81 23.46 9.44 18.06
C LYS A 81 24.60 10.45 17.85
N ALA A 82 24.59 11.16 16.73
CA ALA A 82 25.60 12.17 16.43
C ALA A 82 25.45 13.46 17.26
N HIS A 83 24.26 13.75 17.79
CA HIS A 83 24.00 14.91 18.68
C HIS A 83 23.81 14.48 20.14
N HIS A 84 24.70 13.63 20.66
CA HIS A 84 24.64 13.06 22.01
C HIS A 84 24.60 14.10 23.16
N ASN A 85 24.93 15.37 22.88
CA ASN A 85 24.87 16.49 23.82
C ASN A 85 23.45 17.09 23.97
N ARG A 86 22.49 16.72 23.10
CA ARG A 86 21.11 17.22 23.10
C ARG A 86 20.11 16.08 23.26
N LYS A 87 19.02 16.31 24.01
CA LYS A 87 17.91 15.34 24.16
C LYS A 87 16.93 15.45 22.99
N LEU A 88 17.36 14.98 21.81
CA LEU A 88 16.54 14.93 20.61
C LEU A 88 15.51 13.79 20.66
N THR A 89 14.43 13.94 19.90
CA THR A 89 13.43 12.90 19.63
C THR A 89 13.21 12.77 18.12
N TYR A 90 12.46 11.77 17.65
CA TYR A 90 12.10 11.68 16.24
C TYR A 90 11.30 12.90 15.72
N HIS A 91 10.65 13.67 16.59
CA HIS A 91 9.92 14.87 16.22
C HIS A 91 10.82 16.10 16.07
N SER A 92 12.02 16.11 16.66
CA SER A 92 13.00 17.19 16.52
C SER A 92 13.94 17.02 15.33
N ILE A 93 13.66 16.07 14.42
CA ILE A 93 14.49 15.78 13.25
C ILE A 93 13.60 15.56 12.02
N ALA A 94 13.84 16.36 10.98
CA ALA A 94 13.22 16.20 9.66
C ALA A 94 14.27 15.76 8.64
N ILE A 95 13.95 14.78 7.79
CA ILE A 95 14.82 14.37 6.67
C ILE A 95 14.27 15.03 5.40
N HIS A 96 14.99 16.02 4.89
CA HIS A 96 14.60 16.81 3.72
C HIS A 96 15.46 16.41 2.52
N ARG A 97 14.90 16.45 1.31
CA ARG A 97 15.71 16.59 0.09
C ARG A 97 15.53 18.04 -0.36
N PRO A 98 16.59 18.85 -0.45
CA PRO A 98 16.46 20.20 -0.99
C PRO A 98 15.94 20.12 -2.43
N PRO A 99 15.17 21.11 -2.90
CA PRO A 99 14.78 21.19 -4.30
C PRO A 99 16.06 21.27 -5.16
N GLY A 100 16.07 20.54 -6.28
CA GLY A 100 17.16 20.65 -7.26
C GLY A 100 17.22 22.06 -7.82
N THR A 101 18.44 22.59 -7.94
CA THR A 101 18.71 23.92 -8.47
C THR A 101 18.32 24.04 -9.94
N ASP A 102 18.56 22.98 -10.72
CA ASP A 102 18.16 22.87 -12.12
C ASP A 102 17.48 21.52 -12.41
N SER A 103 16.54 21.49 -13.36
CA SER A 103 15.91 20.25 -13.87
C SER A 103 16.89 19.26 -14.52
N SER A 104 18.15 19.66 -14.74
CA SER A 104 19.22 18.82 -15.29
C SER A 104 20.23 18.34 -14.25
N GLU A 105 20.21 18.89 -13.02
CA GLU A 105 21.05 18.35 -11.94
C GLU A 105 20.35 17.13 -11.32
N GLY A 106 21.15 16.12 -10.98
CA GLY A 106 20.62 14.85 -10.44
C GLY A 106 19.92 15.00 -9.10
N SER A 107 19.31 13.91 -8.61
CA SER A 107 18.66 13.89 -7.29
C SER A 107 19.63 14.35 -6.20
N GLN A 108 19.38 15.54 -5.64
CA GLN A 108 20.15 16.08 -4.54
C GLN A 108 20.15 15.13 -3.32
N PRO A 109 21.28 15.00 -2.60
CA PRO A 109 21.37 14.13 -1.44
C PRO A 109 20.44 14.63 -0.32
N PRO A 110 19.87 13.72 0.50
CA PRO A 110 19.09 14.13 1.65
C PRO A 110 19.95 14.85 2.69
N VAL A 111 19.32 15.73 3.46
CA VAL A 111 19.90 16.42 4.62
C VAL A 111 18.98 16.22 5.83
N ALA A 112 19.56 16.20 7.03
CA ALA A 112 18.80 16.18 8.27
C ALA A 112 18.70 17.61 8.82
N ILE A 113 17.49 18.12 9.02
CA ILE A 113 17.25 19.37 9.73
C ILE A 113 16.95 19.03 11.18
N ILE A 114 17.76 19.60 12.09
CA ILE A 114 17.68 19.38 13.53
C ILE A 114 17.00 20.60 14.17
N LEU A 115 15.87 20.38 14.83
CA LEU A 115 15.12 21.43 15.52
C LEU A 115 15.98 22.01 16.67
N PRO A 116 16.19 23.34 16.73
CA PRO A 116 16.84 24.00 17.87
C PRO A 116 15.98 23.97 19.14
N GLU A 117 16.57 24.36 20.26
CA GLU A 117 15.87 24.44 21.56
C GLU A 117 14.79 25.54 21.59
N SER A 118 14.83 26.51 20.66
CA SER A 118 13.78 27.50 20.45
C SER A 118 12.48 26.91 19.87
N GLY A 119 12.51 25.66 19.38
CA GLY A 119 11.35 24.97 18.79
C GLY A 119 10.93 25.47 17.41
N LYS A 120 11.73 26.35 16.78
CA LYS A 120 11.48 26.95 15.47
C LYS A 120 12.27 26.26 14.38
N TRP A 121 11.62 25.82 13.31
CA TRP A 121 12.27 25.09 12.21
C TRP A 121 13.10 25.99 11.30
N GLU A 122 12.80 27.29 11.26
CA GLU A 122 13.51 28.33 10.53
C GLU A 122 14.94 28.56 11.09
N GLU A 123 15.14 28.24 12.36
CA GLU A 123 16.42 28.25 13.07
C GLU A 123 17.08 26.85 13.06
N GLY A 124 16.59 25.93 12.21
CA GLY A 124 17.03 24.54 12.07
C GLY A 124 18.51 24.39 11.68
N GLN A 125 19.25 23.55 12.40
CA GLN A 125 20.61 23.19 12.03
C GLN A 125 20.60 22.08 10.97
N GLU A 126 21.23 22.30 9.82
CA GLU A 126 21.48 21.24 8.84
C GLU A 126 22.63 20.32 9.29
N ALA A 127 22.40 19.01 9.21
CA ALA A 127 23.42 17.98 9.36
C ALA A 127 23.47 17.13 8.07
N ARG A 128 24.69 16.86 7.59
CA ARG A 128 24.90 16.04 6.39
C ARG A 128 24.62 14.58 6.70
N ILE A 129 23.84 13.92 5.86
CA ILE A 129 23.42 12.55 6.07
C ILE A 129 23.52 11.73 4.78
N SER A 130 23.97 10.49 4.91
CA SER A 130 23.90 9.48 3.87
C SER A 130 22.98 8.35 4.32
N ILE A 131 22.19 7.80 3.40
CA ILE A 131 21.24 6.72 3.64
C ILE A 131 21.45 5.67 2.55
N SER A 132 21.57 4.41 2.92
CA SER A 132 21.65 3.27 2.00
C SER A 132 20.70 2.16 2.41
N HIS A 133 20.30 1.34 1.44
CA HIS A 133 19.46 0.17 1.61
C HIS A 133 20.07 -0.99 0.81
N ASP A 134 20.15 -2.17 1.42
CA ASP A 134 20.65 -3.40 0.78
C ASP A 134 19.91 -4.60 1.34
N GLY A 135 19.21 -5.34 0.47
CA GLY A 135 18.28 -6.40 0.85
C GLY A 135 17.30 -5.96 1.94
N ASP A 136 17.36 -6.65 3.08
CA ASP A 136 16.49 -6.42 4.24
C ASP A 136 17.00 -5.34 5.21
N TYR A 137 18.09 -4.65 4.88
CA TYR A 137 18.76 -3.70 5.79
C TYR A 137 18.74 -2.26 5.26
N ALA A 138 18.53 -1.32 6.18
CA ALA A 138 18.73 0.11 5.95
C ALA A 138 19.79 0.66 6.92
N THR A 139 20.72 1.46 6.41
CA THR A 139 21.79 2.09 7.18
C THR A 139 21.86 3.58 6.88
N ALA A 140 22.34 4.36 7.84
CA ALA A 140 22.57 5.78 7.66
C ALA A 140 23.77 6.28 8.47
N VAL A 141 24.46 7.28 7.93
CA VAL A 141 25.60 7.95 8.57
C VAL A 141 25.29 9.45 8.63
N CYS A 142 25.31 10.03 9.83
CA CYS A 142 25.10 11.45 10.06
C CYS A 142 26.41 12.10 10.52
N LEU A 143 26.82 13.17 9.84
CA LEU A 143 27.90 14.05 10.28
C LEU A 143 27.28 15.21 11.05
N ALA A 144 27.28 15.11 12.39
CA ALA A 144 26.93 16.24 13.25
C ALA A 144 28.13 17.16 13.45
N PHE A 145 27.85 18.46 13.50
CA PHE A 145 28.77 19.48 13.95
C PHE A 145 28.27 20.01 15.30
N ASP A 146 29.12 20.04 16.31
CA ASP A 146 28.82 20.66 17.61
C ASP A 146 29.40 22.09 17.64
N PRO A 147 28.62 23.13 17.28
CA PRO A 147 28.96 24.50 17.60
C PRO A 147 28.79 24.68 19.11
N ARG A 148 29.79 24.24 19.89
CA ARG A 148 29.95 24.64 21.29
C ARG A 148 29.62 26.13 21.39
N PRO A 149 28.72 26.54 22.30
CA PRO A 149 28.22 27.90 22.32
C PRO A 149 29.41 28.85 22.36
N LYS A 150 29.39 29.91 21.53
CA LYS A 150 30.38 30.99 21.64
C LYS A 150 30.38 31.41 23.11
N GLN A 151 31.44 31.05 23.82
CA GLN A 151 31.63 31.41 25.21
C GLN A 151 31.50 32.93 25.22
N LYS A 152 30.44 33.44 25.84
CA LYS A 152 30.29 34.89 26.00
C LYS A 152 31.43 35.26 26.93
N ASP A 153 32.54 35.73 26.34
CA ASP A 153 33.61 36.35 27.07
C ASP A 153 32.99 37.47 27.87
N LYS A 154 32.77 37.18 29.15
CA LYS A 154 32.44 38.18 30.14
C LYS A 154 33.73 38.95 30.36
N LEU A 155 34.07 39.79 29.37
CA LEU A 155 35.02 40.88 29.50
C LEU A 155 34.37 41.92 30.43
N LYS A 156 34.27 41.49 31.69
CA LYS A 156 33.83 42.26 32.83
C LYS A 156 34.92 43.29 33.03
N LYS A 157 34.82 44.41 32.31
CA LYS A 157 35.65 45.58 32.57
C LYS A 157 35.56 45.84 34.08
N PRO A 158 36.68 45.81 34.84
CA PRO A 158 36.66 46.37 36.18
C PRO A 158 36.23 47.83 36.04
N GLY A 159 35.40 48.28 36.99
CA GLY A 159 34.95 49.67 37.03
C GLY A 159 36.05 50.62 37.49
N SER A 160 35.69 51.91 37.54
CA SER A 160 36.51 53.12 37.78
C SER A 160 37.58 53.36 36.72
#